data_AF-A0A6G0RPG3-F1
#
_entry.id   AF-A0A6G0RPG3-F1
#
_cell.length_a   1.000
_cell.length_b   1.000
_cell.length_c   1.000
_cell.angle_alpha   90.00
_cell.angle_beta   90.00
_cell.angle_gamma   90.00
#
_symmetry.space_group_name_H-M   'P 1'
#
loop_
_entity.id
_entity.type
_entity.pdbx_description
1 polymer ?
#
loop_
_entity_poly.entity_id
_entity_poly.type
_entity_poly.pdbx_seq_one_letter_code
_entity_poly.pdbx_strand_id
1 'polypeptide(L)'
;MKLFLPNGFELDPTAPDYCDQVLRTEIEAEAGLYKIFEENGVKSKVFKQLRKFYRESKLNPLVDAYRARVSLDSVTDPAPRQT
;
A
#
# COMPACT_ATOMS: atom_id res chain seq x y z
N MET A 1 -3.79 -2.60 -0.33
CA MET A 1 -2.57 -2.44 0.49
C MET A 1 -1.47 -1.62 -0.19
N LYS A 2 -1.49 -1.43 -1.51
CA LYS A 2 -0.45 -0.73 -2.31
C LYS A 2 -0.11 0.70 -1.88
N LEU A 3 -1.05 1.38 -1.23
CA LEU A 3 -0.86 2.73 -0.66
C LEU A 3 0.20 2.79 0.45
N PHE A 4 0.43 1.68 1.14
CA PHE A 4 1.29 1.61 2.33
C PHE A 4 2.72 1.14 2.02
N LEU A 5 3.05 0.95 0.74
CA LEU A 5 4.38 0.58 0.27
C LEU A 5 5.14 1.87 -0.05
N PRO A 6 6.05 2.38 0.80
CA PRO A 6 6.66 3.71 0.64
C PRO A 6 7.57 3.80 -0.60
N ASN A 7 8.16 2.68 -1.02
CA ASN A 7 9.11 2.64 -2.14
C ASN A 7 8.47 2.25 -3.47
N GLY A 8 7.15 2.05 -3.51
CA GLY A 8 6.48 1.43 -4.66
C GLY A 8 6.64 -0.09 -4.62
N PHE A 9 6.24 -0.75 -5.71
CA PHE A 9 6.46 -2.18 -5.91
C PHE A 9 6.45 -2.49 -7.39
N GLU A 10 7.17 -3.54 -7.75
CA GLU A 10 7.20 -4.11 -9.09
C GLU A 10 6.99 -5.60 -8.94
N LEU A 11 5.93 -6.12 -9.54
CA LEU A 11 5.62 -7.54 -9.55
C LEU A 11 5.66 -8.03 -10.99
N ASP A 12 6.53 -8.99 -11.26
CA ASP A 12 6.61 -9.65 -12.55
C ASP A 12 5.82 -10.97 -12.52
N PRO A 13 4.64 -11.04 -13.18
CA PRO A 13 3.81 -12.24 -13.20
C PRO A 13 4.44 -13.40 -13.98
N THR A 14 5.51 -13.15 -14.74
CA THR A 14 6.25 -14.19 -15.48
C THR A 14 7.40 -14.78 -14.67
N ALA A 15 7.75 -14.15 -13.55
CA ALA A 15 8.85 -14.59 -12.70
C ALA A 15 8.47 -15.86 -11.93
N PRO A 16 9.38 -16.84 -11.82
CA PRO A 16 9.13 -18.09 -11.11
C PRO A 16 8.94 -17.89 -9.60
N ASP A 17 9.40 -16.76 -9.05
CA ASP A 17 9.26 -16.35 -7.66
C ASP A 17 8.12 -15.34 -7.44
N TYR A 18 7.22 -15.15 -8.41
CA TYR A 18 6.09 -14.21 -8.31
C TYR A 18 5.29 -14.35 -7.01
N CYS A 19 4.99 -15.58 -6.58
CA CYS A 19 4.28 -15.83 -5.32
C CYS A 19 5.06 -15.30 -4.10
N ASP A 20 6.38 -15.45 -4.09
CA ASP A 20 7.25 -14.95 -3.02
C ASP A 20 7.37 -13.43 -3.06
N GLN A 21 7.42 -12.83 -4.26
CA GLN A 21 7.41 -11.38 -4.45
C GLN A 21 6.10 -10.77 -3.94
N VAL A 22 4.95 -11.39 -4.25
CA VAL A 22 3.63 -10.98 -3.74
C VAL A 22 3.61 -11.06 -2.22
N LEU A 23 4.05 -12.19 -1.64
CA LEU A 23 4.04 -12.38 -0.19
C LEU A 23 4.92 -11.33 0.53
N ARG A 24 6.13 -11.07 0.02
CA ARG A 24 7.01 -10.03 0.57
C ARG A 24 6.38 -8.65 0.50
N THR A 25 5.77 -8.33 -0.64
CA THR A 25 5.08 -7.06 -0.87
C THR A 25 3.88 -6.89 0.07
N GLU A 26 3.12 -7.95 0.33
CA GLU A 26 2.02 -7.92 1.28
C GLU A 26 2.50 -7.70 2.72
N ILE A 27 3.55 -8.41 3.14
CA ILE A 27 4.16 -8.24 4.47
C ILE A 27 4.67 -6.81 4.66
N GLU A 28 5.34 -6.24 3.66
CA GLU A 28 5.83 -4.85 3.72
C GLU A 28 4.67 -3.85 3.80
N ALA A 29 3.62 -4.06 3.01
CA ALA A 29 2.46 -3.19 3.04
C ALA A 29 1.71 -3.26 4.37
N GLU A 30 1.63 -4.44 4.98
CA GLU A 30 1.05 -4.63 6.31
C GLU A 30 1.91 -3.96 7.39
N ALA A 31 3.23 -4.07 7.33
CA ALA A 31 4.14 -3.37 8.23
C ALA A 31 3.99 -1.84 8.11
N GLY A 32 3.92 -1.31 6.88
CA GLY A 32 3.68 0.11 6.63
C GLY A 32 2.32 0.57 7.18
N LEU A 33 1.29 -0.26 7.06
CA LEU A 33 -0.02 -0.01 7.63
C LEU A 33 0.02 0.08 9.16
N TYR A 34 0.68 -0.87 9.84
CA TYR A 34 0.82 -0.84 11.30
C TYR A 34 1.63 0.36 11.78
N LYS A 35 2.70 0.75 11.08
CA LYS A 35 3.49 1.94 11.41
C LYS A 35 2.63 3.21 11.44
N ILE A 36 1.75 3.39 10.46
CA ILE A 36 0.83 4.53 10.43
C ILE A 36 -0.17 4.47 11.58
N PHE A 37 -0.61 3.28 11.96
CA PHE A 37 -1.47 3.12 13.13
C PHE A 37 -0.75 3.46 14.43
N GLU A 38 0.50 3.03 14.60
CA GLU A 38 1.33 3.40 15.76
C GLU A 38 1.56 4.91 15.85
N GLU A 39 1.92 5.54 14.74
CA GLU A 39 2.08 7.00 14.64
C GLU A 39 0.79 7.75 15.00
N ASN A 40 -0.38 7.15 14.76
CA ASN A 40 -1.68 7.71 15.11
C ASN A 40 -2.25 7.18 16.45
N GLY A 41 -1.48 6.41 17.23
CA GLY A 41 -1.86 5.95 18.57
C GLY A 41 -2.91 4.82 18.61
N VAL A 42 -2.98 3.98 17.57
CA VAL A 42 -4.02 2.97 17.36
C VAL A 42 -3.48 1.55 17.54
N LYS A 43 -4.03 0.79 18.51
CA LYS A 43 -3.50 -0.54 18.86
C LYS A 43 -4.38 -1.77 18.55
N SER A 44 -5.66 -1.64 18.16
CA SER A 44 -6.52 -2.85 18.11
C SER A 44 -7.71 -2.90 17.14
N LYS A 45 -8.06 -1.81 16.42
CA LYS A 45 -9.25 -1.79 15.52
C LYS A 45 -8.95 -1.20 14.15
N VAL A 46 -7.97 -1.78 13.48
CA VAL A 46 -7.42 -1.42 12.15
C VAL A 46 -8.50 -0.96 11.15
N PHE A 47 -9.52 -1.78 10.86
CA PHE A 47 -10.53 -1.45 9.82
C PHE A 47 -11.46 -0.28 10.16
N LYS A 48 -11.93 -0.18 11.41
CA LYS A 48 -12.78 0.95 11.83
C LYS A 48 -12.00 2.27 11.85
N GLN A 49 -10.73 2.18 12.23
CA GLN A 49 -9.81 3.31 12.26
C GLN A 49 -9.44 3.76 10.84
N LEU A 50 -9.25 2.83 9.90
CA LEU A 50 -8.98 3.16 8.49
C LEU A 50 -10.11 3.99 7.87
N ARG A 51 -11.37 3.60 8.13
CA ARG A 51 -12.54 4.37 7.65
C ARG A 51 -12.61 5.76 8.26
N LYS A 52 -12.19 5.91 9.52
CA LYS A 52 -12.08 7.21 10.20
C LYS A 52 -10.98 8.06 9.57
N PHE A 53 -9.79 7.50 9.34
CA PHE A 53 -8.67 8.21 8.71
C PHE A 53 -8.95 8.65 7.28
N TYR A 54 -9.70 7.85 6.52
CA TYR A 54 -10.18 8.25 5.20
C TYR A 54 -11.11 9.48 5.28
N ARG A 55 -12.08 9.48 6.22
CA ARG A 55 -12.95 10.64 6.45
C ARG A 55 -12.20 11.88 6.93
N GLU A 56 -11.19 11.68 7.77
CA GLU A 56 -10.33 12.73 8.30
C GLU A 56 -9.25 13.18 7.31
N SER A 57 -9.24 12.67 6.07
CA SER A 57 -8.23 12.99 5.05
C SER A 57 -6.77 12.70 5.44
N LYS A 58 -6.55 11.94 6.52
CA LYS A 58 -5.21 11.56 7.01
C LYS A 58 -4.47 10.63 6.06
N LEU A 59 -5.21 9.96 5.16
CA LEU A 59 -4.65 9.11 4.13
C LEU A 59 -4.31 9.89 2.84
N ASN A 60 -4.74 11.15 2.70
CA ASN A 60 -4.53 11.93 1.47
C ASN A 60 -3.04 12.08 1.12
N PRO A 61 -2.12 12.38 2.06
CA PRO A 61 -0.69 12.44 1.74
C PRO A 61 -0.14 11.12 1.18
N LEU A 62 -0.63 9.97 1.67
CA LEU A 62 -0.24 8.65 1.16
C LEU A 62 -0.81 8.38 -0.22
N VAL A 63 -2.05 8.82 -0.46
CA VAL A 63 -2.73 8.72 -1.76
C VAL A 63 -2.04 9.61 -2.79
N ASP A 64 -1.64 10.83 -2.42
CA ASP A 64 -0.93 11.76 -3.30
C ASP A 64 0.48 11.24 -3.60
N ALA A 65 1.20 10.74 -2.60
CA ALA A 65 2.48 10.07 -2.80
C ALA A 65 2.34 8.83 -3.70
N TYR A 66 1.29 8.04 -3.51
CA TYR A 66 1.00 6.89 -4.39
C TYR A 66 0.70 7.33 -5.83
N ARG A 67 -0.14 8.36 -6.02
CA ARG A 67 -0.43 8.90 -7.35
C ARG A 67 0.82 9.44 -8.04
N ALA A 68 1.68 10.15 -7.31
CA ALA A 68 2.96 10.63 -7.85
C ALA A 68 3.85 9.46 -8.33
N ARG A 69 3.91 8.37 -7.57
CA ARG A 69 4.66 7.15 -7.93
C ARG A 69 4.07 6.42 -9.13
N VAL A 70 2.75 6.32 -9.20
CA VAL A 70 2.06 5.78 -10.38
C VAL A 70 2.34 6.64 -11.61
N SER A 71 2.37 7.97 -11.48
CA SER A 71 2.71 8.87 -12.59
C SER A 71 4.19 8.82 -13.00
N LEU A 72 5.07 8.32 -12.14
CA LEU A 72 6.50 8.14 -12.39
C LEU A 72 6.84 6.74 -12.93
N ASP A 73 5.84 5.92 -13.26
CA ASP A 73 5.97 4.50 -13.64
C ASP A 73 6.75 3.64 -12.62
N SER A 74 6.87 4.09 -11.36
CA SER A 74 7.55 3.35 -10.29
C SER A 74 6.66 2.31 -9.59
N VAL A 75 5.47 2.05 -10.16
CA VAL A 75 4.46 1.12 -9.63
C VAL A 75 3.98 0.27 -10.80
N THR A 76 4.62 -0.89 -10.98
CA THR A 76 4.19 -1.89 -11.96
C THR A 76 3.23 -2.84 -11.28
N ASP A 77 1.95 -2.51 -11.37
CA ASP A 77 0.87 -3.34 -10.83
C ASP A 77 0.34 -4.29 -11.91
N PRO A 78 0.59 -5.61 -11.82
CA PRO A 78 0.07 -6.58 -12.78
C PRO A 78 -1.43 -6.85 -12.57
N ALA A 79 -2.05 -6.31 -11.50
CA ALA A 79 -3.50 -6.41 -11.36
C ALA A 79 -4.16 -5.73 -12.56
N PRO A 80 -5.12 -6.40 -13.23
CA PRO A 80 -5.70 -5.89 -14.46
C PRO A 80 -6.27 -4.51 -14.20
N ARG A 81 -5.79 -3.52 -14.96
CA ARG A 81 -6.48 -2.24 -15.08
C ARG A 81 -7.89 -2.60 -15.54
N GLN A 82 -8.89 -2.41 -14.69
CA GLN A 82 -10.28 -2.62 -15.09
C GLN A 82 -10.53 -1.73 -16.31
N THR A 83 -10.65 -2.38 -17.47
CA THR A 83 -11.23 -1.82 -18.69
C THR A 83 -12.71 -1.53 -18.49
#